data_AF-A0A1H5FDJ4-F1
#
_entry.id   AF-A0A1H5FDJ4-F1
#
_cell.length_a   1.000
_cell.length_b   1.000
_cell.length_c   1.000
_cell.angle_alpha   90.00
_cell.angle_beta   90.00
_cell.angle_gamma   90.00
#
_symmetry.space_group_name_H-M   'P 1'
#
loop_
_entity.id
_entity.type
_entity.pdbx_description
1 polymer ?
#
loop_
_entity_poly.entity_id
_entity_poly.type
_entity_poly.pdbx_seq_one_letter_code
_entity_poly.pdbx_strand_id
1 'polypeptide(L)'
;MKFGFIAHPTSIALQRQVKIIDLLDRTLAEQDRGYQAQLWQPRNMVPFADFGRIVSARGAVCEGILHYLPLTAEQMLSQPRTIAGRVLEGVQSLKEQGAQLVGLGGFTAIVGNRGLQTLERSGVAVTTGNSLTAYAAYRNVLEAMAHLEVAPADTEVAVVGYPGSIALVIAKLLAREGCRLRLVHRGSVEQGRESLAYLPAEMHGQVRLTADIDSCYETARFYVAATSSGGVIDPYRLAPGSVVVDAALPRDPLK
;
A
#
# COMPACT_ATOMS: atom_id res chain seq x y z
N MET A 1 -6.57 -0.27 -23.42
CA MET A 1 -6.16 -1.17 -22.32
C MET A 1 -7.19 -1.04 -21.21
N LYS A 2 -7.59 -2.14 -20.57
CA LYS A 2 -8.46 -2.12 -19.39
C LYS A 2 -7.69 -2.66 -18.17
N PHE A 3 -7.73 -1.96 -17.04
CA PHE A 3 -7.17 -2.45 -15.79
C PHE A 3 -8.28 -2.84 -14.80
N GLY A 4 -7.96 -3.77 -13.91
CA GLY A 4 -8.78 -4.09 -12.75
C GLY A 4 -8.08 -3.64 -11.47
N PHE A 5 -8.85 -3.30 -10.45
CA PHE A 5 -8.31 -3.00 -9.13
C PHE A 5 -9.16 -3.66 -8.05
N ILE A 6 -8.50 -4.37 -7.13
CA ILE A 6 -9.15 -4.95 -5.95
C ILE A 6 -8.75 -4.11 -4.74
N ALA A 7 -9.71 -3.45 -4.13
CA ALA A 7 -9.54 -2.74 -2.87
C ALA A 7 -10.15 -3.54 -1.71
N HIS A 8 -9.83 -3.14 -0.47
CA HIS A 8 -10.49 -3.65 0.71
C HIS A 8 -10.80 -2.50 1.68
N PRO A 9 -11.86 -2.60 2.50
CA PRO A 9 -12.13 -1.63 3.54
C PRO A 9 -10.98 -1.50 4.55
N THR A 10 -10.60 -0.25 4.85
CA THR A 10 -9.60 0.11 5.87
C THR A 10 -10.20 0.27 7.26
N SER A 11 -11.53 0.28 7.37
CA SER A 11 -12.26 0.39 8.62
C SER A 11 -13.57 -0.40 8.57
N ILE A 12 -14.13 -0.70 9.74
CA ILE A 12 -15.46 -1.32 9.87
C ILE A 12 -16.54 -0.41 9.27
N ALA A 13 -16.41 0.90 9.41
CA ALA A 13 -17.35 1.86 8.82
C ALA A 13 -17.37 1.77 7.29
N LEU A 14 -16.19 1.76 6.65
CA LEU A 14 -16.08 1.58 5.20
C LEU A 14 -16.58 0.20 4.77
N GLN A 15 -16.34 -0.84 5.58
CA GLN A 15 -16.88 -2.18 5.30
C GLN A 15 -18.41 -2.18 5.27
N ARG A 16 -19.05 -1.49 6.21
CA ARG A 16 -20.52 -1.37 6.25
C ARG A 16 -21.04 -0.63 5.01
N GLN A 17 -20.37 0.45 4.59
CA GLN A 17 -20.72 1.16 3.35
C GLN A 17 -20.64 0.25 2.12
N VAL A 18 -19.56 -0.52 1.97
CA VAL A 18 -19.41 -1.48 0.87
C VAL A 18 -20.53 -2.53 0.88
N LYS A 19 -20.91 -3.04 2.05
CA LYS A 19 -22.02 -4.00 2.19
C LYS A 19 -23.39 -3.38 1.86
N ILE A 20 -23.60 -2.11 2.17
CA ILE A 20 -24.82 -1.38 1.81
C ILE A 20 -24.92 -1.24 0.30
N ILE A 21 -23.82 -0.90 -0.38
CA ILE A 21 -23.78 -0.82 -1.85
C ILE A 21 -24.13 -2.18 -2.48
N ASP A 22 -23.57 -3.28 -1.97
CA ASP A 22 -23.89 -4.63 -2.43
C ASP A 22 -25.38 -4.96 -2.24
N LEU A 23 -25.96 -4.60 -1.08
CA LEU A 23 -27.39 -4.82 -0.81
C LEU A 23 -28.29 -4.02 -1.77
N LEU A 24 -27.96 -2.74 -2.00
CA LEU A 24 -28.72 -1.88 -2.92
C LEU A 24 -28.67 -2.41 -4.35
N ASP A 25 -27.50 -2.82 -4.83
CA ASP A 25 -27.33 -3.36 -6.17
C ASP A 25 -28.16 -4.63 -6.40
N ARG A 26 -28.19 -5.54 -5.42
CA ARG A 26 -29.04 -6.74 -5.47
C ARG A 26 -30.52 -6.41 -5.48
N THR A 27 -30.92 -5.43 -4.67
CA THR A 27 -32.32 -4.99 -4.59
C THR A 27 -32.78 -4.43 -5.94
N LEU A 28 -31.94 -3.62 -6.59
CA LEU A 28 -32.22 -3.08 -7.92
C LEU A 28 -32.27 -4.20 -8.98
N ALA A 29 -31.34 -5.15 -8.92
CA ALA A 29 -31.32 -6.29 -9.84
C ALA A 29 -32.55 -7.20 -9.69
N GLU A 30 -33.04 -7.40 -8.46
CA GLU A 30 -34.28 -8.13 -8.21
C GLU A 30 -35.51 -7.37 -8.74
N GLN A 31 -35.57 -6.05 -8.56
CA GLN A 31 -36.68 -5.26 -9.11
C GLN A 31 -36.72 -5.32 -10.64
N ASP A 32 -35.57 -5.37 -11.30
CA ASP A 32 -35.44 -5.46 -12.76
C ASP A 32 -35.74 -6.88 -13.29
N ARG A 33 -35.22 -7.93 -12.62
CA ARG A 33 -35.18 -9.31 -13.17
C ARG A 33 -36.03 -10.33 -12.41
N GLY A 34 -36.73 -9.89 -11.36
CA GLY A 34 -37.44 -10.75 -10.41
C GLY A 34 -36.52 -11.42 -9.39
N TYR A 35 -37.13 -12.03 -8.37
CA TYR A 35 -36.39 -12.72 -7.31
C TYR A 35 -35.61 -13.92 -7.85
N GLN A 36 -34.31 -13.97 -7.54
CA GLN A 36 -33.44 -15.11 -7.83
C GLN A 36 -32.59 -15.41 -6.60
N ALA A 37 -32.58 -16.66 -6.15
CA ALA A 37 -31.83 -17.07 -4.96
C ALA A 37 -30.32 -16.79 -5.09
N GLN A 38 -29.76 -16.80 -6.31
CA GLN A 38 -28.36 -16.49 -6.56
C GLN A 38 -28.02 -15.02 -6.25
N LEU A 39 -28.95 -14.06 -6.44
CA LEU A 39 -28.72 -12.64 -6.16
C LEU A 39 -28.51 -12.37 -4.66
N TRP A 40 -29.01 -13.25 -3.80
CA TRP A 40 -28.96 -13.11 -2.34
C TRP A 40 -27.80 -13.87 -1.69
N GLN A 41 -26.89 -14.48 -2.46
CA GLN A 41 -25.65 -15.05 -1.93
C GLN A 41 -24.55 -13.99 -1.76
N PRO A 42 -23.75 -14.00 -0.67
CA PRO A 42 -22.66 -13.04 -0.48
C PRO A 42 -21.72 -13.01 -1.69
N ARG A 43 -21.53 -11.82 -2.29
CA ARG A 43 -20.63 -11.69 -3.44
C ARG A 43 -19.20 -11.78 -2.93
N ASN A 44 -18.34 -12.46 -3.69
CA ASN A 44 -16.92 -12.46 -3.39
C ASN A 44 -16.33 -11.05 -3.52
N MET A 45 -16.68 -10.36 -4.61
CA MET A 45 -16.29 -8.99 -4.95
C MET A 45 -17.53 -8.10 -5.12
N VAL A 46 -17.48 -6.89 -4.55
CA VAL A 46 -18.52 -5.87 -4.69
C VAL A 46 -18.07 -4.87 -5.76
N PRO A 47 -18.77 -4.75 -6.90
CA PRO A 47 -18.51 -3.70 -7.88
C PRO A 47 -18.66 -2.33 -7.24
N PHE A 48 -17.75 -1.41 -7.55
CA PHE A 48 -17.76 -0.08 -6.92
C PHE A 48 -17.65 1.06 -7.92
N ALA A 49 -16.71 0.99 -8.86
CA ALA A 49 -16.56 2.03 -9.88
C ALA A 49 -16.10 1.44 -11.21
N ASP A 50 -16.63 2.02 -12.29
CA ASP A 50 -16.12 1.84 -13.66
C ASP A 50 -15.54 3.17 -14.14
N PHE A 51 -14.27 3.13 -14.53
CA PHE A 51 -13.55 4.23 -15.15
C PHE A 51 -13.64 4.07 -16.66
N GLY A 52 -14.73 4.58 -17.25
CA GLY A 52 -14.99 4.40 -18.67
C GLY A 52 -13.96 5.04 -19.60
N ARG A 53 -13.23 6.09 -19.17
CA ARG A 53 -12.13 6.65 -19.97
C ARG A 53 -11.14 7.44 -19.12
N ILE A 54 -9.87 7.03 -19.15
CA ILE A 54 -8.73 7.74 -18.58
C ILE A 54 -7.76 8.06 -19.72
N VAL A 55 -7.32 9.31 -19.82
CA VAL A 55 -6.40 9.78 -20.86
C VAL A 55 -5.10 10.25 -20.23
N SER A 56 -3.98 9.68 -20.64
CA SER A 56 -2.66 10.09 -20.19
C SER A 56 -2.25 11.44 -20.80
N ALA A 57 -1.24 12.09 -20.24
CA ALA A 57 -0.66 13.31 -20.80
C ALA A 57 -0.12 13.15 -22.24
N ARG A 58 0.17 11.91 -22.68
CA ARG A 58 0.61 11.59 -24.05
C ARG A 58 -0.55 11.19 -24.98
N GLY A 59 -1.80 11.30 -24.53
CA GLY A 59 -2.99 10.96 -25.30
C GLY A 59 -3.36 9.47 -25.31
N ALA A 60 -2.54 8.58 -24.74
CA ALA A 60 -2.92 7.17 -24.59
C ALA A 60 -4.16 7.03 -23.69
N VAL A 61 -5.06 6.12 -24.05
CA VAL A 61 -6.36 5.93 -23.38
C VAL A 61 -6.41 4.56 -22.71
N CYS A 62 -6.93 4.51 -21.49
CA CYS A 62 -7.29 3.28 -20.81
C CYS A 62 -8.65 3.38 -20.13
N GLU A 63 -9.17 2.21 -19.74
CA GLU A 63 -10.40 2.03 -18.97
C GLU A 63 -10.05 1.27 -17.69
N GLY A 64 -10.91 1.31 -16.70
CA GLY A 64 -10.64 0.67 -15.41
C GLY A 64 -11.88 0.18 -14.71
N ILE A 65 -11.75 -0.87 -13.90
CA ILE A 65 -12.82 -1.34 -13.02
C ILE A 65 -12.27 -1.53 -11.60
N LEU A 66 -13.00 -1.06 -10.61
CA LEU A 66 -12.65 -1.11 -9.19
C LEU A 66 -13.70 -1.91 -8.43
N HIS A 67 -13.24 -3.01 -7.83
CA HIS A 67 -14.06 -3.88 -6.99
C HIS A 67 -13.52 -3.90 -5.55
N TYR A 68 -14.40 -4.04 -4.58
CA TYR A 68 -14.03 -4.28 -3.19
C TYR A 68 -14.13 -5.75 -2.84
N LEU A 69 -13.10 -6.30 -2.20
CA LEU A 69 -13.22 -7.46 -1.33
C LEU A 69 -13.78 -6.95 0.02
N PRO A 70 -15.02 -7.30 0.43
CA PRO A 70 -15.70 -6.65 1.56
C PRO A 70 -15.21 -7.16 2.93
N LEU A 71 -13.89 -7.21 3.12
CA LEU A 71 -13.19 -7.67 4.33
C LEU A 71 -12.19 -6.63 4.82
N THR A 72 -12.09 -6.47 6.14
CA THR A 72 -11.01 -5.66 6.73
C THR A 72 -9.68 -6.42 6.72
N ALA A 73 -8.56 -5.71 6.92
CA ALA A 73 -7.24 -6.34 7.07
C ALA A 73 -7.22 -7.40 8.19
N GLU A 74 -7.82 -7.09 9.34
CA GLU A 74 -7.95 -8.00 10.49
C GLU A 74 -8.72 -9.29 10.13
N GLN A 75 -9.84 -9.16 9.41
CA GLN A 75 -10.61 -10.32 8.96
C GLN A 75 -9.78 -11.17 7.99
N MET A 76 -9.00 -10.53 7.12
CA MET A 76 -8.15 -11.25 6.17
C MET A 76 -6.99 -12.00 6.84
N LEU A 77 -6.44 -11.44 7.93
CA LEU A 77 -5.40 -12.08 8.74
C LEU A 77 -5.89 -13.34 9.46
N SER A 78 -7.18 -13.43 9.80
CA SER A 78 -7.71 -14.59 10.52
C SER A 78 -7.79 -15.86 9.64
N GLN A 79 -7.88 -15.73 8.32
CA GLN A 79 -8.05 -16.87 7.39
C GLN A 79 -7.23 -16.71 6.08
N PRO A 80 -5.90 -16.54 6.15
CA PRO A 80 -5.10 -16.07 5.02
C PRO A 80 -5.13 -16.99 3.80
N ARG A 81 -5.22 -18.32 3.98
CA ARG A 81 -5.32 -19.28 2.87
C ARG A 81 -6.64 -19.15 2.11
N THR A 82 -7.75 -19.07 2.84
CA THR A 82 -9.09 -18.88 2.27
C THR A 82 -9.18 -17.55 1.52
N ILE A 83 -8.62 -16.49 2.10
CA ILE A 83 -8.62 -15.17 1.47
C ILE A 83 -7.74 -15.13 0.22
N ALA A 84 -6.62 -15.86 0.18
CA ALA A 84 -5.82 -15.97 -1.04
C ALA A 84 -6.63 -16.55 -2.21
N GLY A 85 -7.45 -17.57 -1.94
CA GLY A 85 -8.38 -18.12 -2.92
C GLY A 85 -9.41 -17.09 -3.40
N ARG A 86 -10.00 -16.33 -2.48
CA ARG A 86 -10.96 -15.27 -2.79
C ARG A 86 -10.37 -14.12 -3.61
N VAL A 87 -9.13 -13.72 -3.31
CA VAL A 87 -8.39 -12.72 -4.10
C VAL A 87 -8.14 -13.25 -5.50
N LEU A 88 -7.68 -14.51 -5.65
CA LEU A 88 -7.46 -15.14 -6.95
C LEU A 88 -8.75 -15.18 -7.79
N GLU A 89 -9.87 -15.59 -7.19
CA GLU A 89 -11.19 -15.58 -7.84
C GLU A 89 -11.59 -14.16 -8.29
N GLY A 90 -11.33 -13.15 -7.45
CA GLY A 90 -11.54 -11.75 -7.82
C GLY A 90 -10.69 -11.30 -9.01
N VAL A 91 -9.42 -11.70 -9.05
CA VAL A 91 -8.52 -11.40 -10.18
C VAL A 91 -9.00 -12.09 -11.46
N GLN A 92 -9.43 -13.35 -11.38
CA GLN A 92 -9.98 -14.10 -12.51
C GLN A 92 -11.28 -13.46 -13.01
N SER A 93 -12.16 -13.04 -12.11
CA SER A 93 -13.38 -12.30 -12.46
C SER A 93 -13.09 -10.97 -13.17
N LEU A 94 -12.07 -10.21 -12.73
CA LEU A 94 -11.66 -8.98 -13.42
C LEU A 94 -11.07 -9.26 -14.80
N LYS A 95 -10.30 -10.34 -14.94
CA LYS A 95 -9.77 -10.81 -16.22
C LYS A 95 -10.90 -11.16 -17.20
N GLU A 96 -11.93 -11.88 -16.74
CA GLU A 96 -13.12 -12.21 -17.54
C GLU A 96 -13.86 -10.94 -18.01
N GLN A 97 -13.83 -9.87 -17.21
CA GLN A 97 -14.35 -8.54 -17.57
C GLN A 97 -13.41 -7.71 -18.46
N GLY A 98 -12.35 -8.33 -18.97
CA GLY A 98 -11.41 -7.75 -19.94
C GLY A 98 -10.19 -7.06 -19.32
N ALA A 99 -9.97 -7.15 -18.00
CA ALA A 99 -8.78 -6.57 -17.39
C ALA A 99 -7.51 -7.29 -17.89
N GLN A 100 -6.54 -6.50 -18.35
CA GLN A 100 -5.23 -6.96 -18.85
C GLN A 100 -4.14 -6.85 -17.77
N LEU A 101 -4.41 -6.06 -16.73
CA LEU A 101 -3.57 -5.85 -15.56
C LEU A 101 -4.48 -5.68 -14.34
N VAL A 102 -4.18 -6.35 -13.24
CA VAL A 102 -4.93 -6.22 -11.98
C VAL A 102 -4.04 -5.68 -10.87
N GLY A 103 -4.45 -4.54 -10.28
CA GLY A 103 -3.85 -3.97 -9.09
C GLY A 103 -4.44 -4.59 -7.82
N LEU A 104 -3.57 -5.04 -6.91
CA LEU A 104 -3.95 -5.51 -5.58
C LEU A 104 -3.70 -4.38 -4.57
N GLY A 105 -4.77 -3.83 -4.01
CA GLY A 105 -4.71 -2.76 -3.04
C GLY A 105 -4.51 -3.25 -1.61
N GLY A 106 -3.62 -2.59 -0.87
CA GLY A 106 -3.43 -2.79 0.56
C GLY A 106 -3.14 -4.24 0.93
N PHE A 107 -3.92 -4.79 1.84
CA PHE A 107 -3.71 -6.14 2.38
C PHE A 107 -3.95 -7.26 1.35
N THR A 108 -4.71 -6.99 0.28
CA THR A 108 -4.90 -7.98 -0.81
C THR A 108 -3.60 -8.28 -1.56
N ALA A 109 -2.65 -7.34 -1.54
CA ALA A 109 -1.31 -7.55 -2.08
C ALA A 109 -0.41 -8.39 -1.18
N ILE A 110 -0.70 -8.47 0.12
CA ILE A 110 0.13 -9.20 1.10
C ILE A 110 -0.25 -10.68 1.10
N VAL A 111 -1.56 -10.97 0.97
CA VAL A 111 -2.09 -12.32 0.91
C VAL A 111 -1.64 -13.01 -0.39
N GLY A 112 -1.17 -14.26 -0.31
CA GLY A 112 -0.68 -15.01 -1.47
C GLY A 112 0.79 -14.74 -1.84
N ASN A 113 1.65 -14.57 -0.84
CA ASN A 113 3.10 -14.35 -1.00
C ASN A 113 3.42 -13.09 -1.84
N ARG A 114 2.93 -11.92 -1.41
CA ARG A 114 3.16 -10.63 -2.10
C ARG A 114 2.63 -10.59 -3.55
N GLY A 115 1.59 -11.36 -3.84
CA GLY A 115 0.97 -11.46 -5.15
C GLY A 115 1.60 -12.49 -6.10
N LEU A 116 2.69 -13.18 -5.72
CA LEU A 116 3.34 -14.19 -6.58
C LEU A 116 2.44 -15.39 -6.85
N GLN A 117 1.77 -15.92 -5.83
CA GLN A 117 0.85 -17.05 -6.00
C GLN A 117 -0.36 -16.67 -6.87
N THR A 118 -0.79 -15.41 -6.78
CA THR A 118 -1.89 -14.88 -7.59
C THR A 118 -1.45 -14.70 -9.04
N LEU A 119 -0.23 -14.19 -9.27
CA LEU A 119 0.33 -14.03 -10.61
C LEU A 119 0.45 -15.37 -11.34
N GLU A 120 1.02 -16.39 -10.68
CA GLU A 120 1.21 -17.73 -11.25
C GLU A 120 -0.10 -18.42 -11.67
N ARG A 121 -1.21 -18.10 -11.00
CA ARG A 121 -2.49 -18.82 -11.15
C ARG A 121 -3.60 -18.04 -11.83
N SER A 122 -3.47 -16.72 -11.95
CA SER A 122 -4.54 -15.86 -12.51
C SER A 122 -4.54 -15.80 -14.04
N GLY A 123 -3.36 -15.98 -14.66
CA GLY A 123 -3.21 -15.84 -16.11
C GLY A 123 -3.50 -14.42 -16.62
N VAL A 124 -3.33 -13.40 -15.77
CA VAL A 124 -3.32 -11.97 -16.09
C VAL A 124 -2.17 -11.32 -15.33
N ALA A 125 -1.63 -10.21 -15.83
CA ALA A 125 -0.61 -9.48 -15.10
C ALA A 125 -1.18 -8.94 -13.78
N VAL A 126 -0.40 -9.05 -12.69
CA VAL A 126 -0.79 -8.57 -11.36
C VAL A 126 0.30 -7.64 -10.82
N THR A 127 -0.12 -6.58 -10.13
CA THR A 127 0.79 -5.66 -9.45
C THR A 127 0.30 -5.34 -8.05
N THR A 128 1.23 -5.14 -7.11
CA THR A 128 0.95 -4.66 -5.76
C THR A 128 0.97 -3.13 -5.68
N GLY A 129 1.42 -2.44 -6.73
CA GLY A 129 1.60 -0.99 -6.74
C GLY A 129 2.77 -0.47 -5.90
N ASN A 130 3.45 -1.32 -5.12
CA ASN A 130 4.48 -0.90 -4.16
C ASN A 130 5.64 -0.10 -4.78
N SER A 131 6.06 -0.44 -6.01
CA SER A 131 7.12 0.31 -6.70
C SER A 131 6.70 1.74 -7.03
N LEU A 132 5.45 1.94 -7.47
CA LEU A 132 4.90 3.26 -7.74
C LEU A 132 4.75 4.06 -6.43
N THR A 133 4.23 3.42 -5.37
CA THR A 133 4.09 4.05 -4.05
C THR A 133 5.45 4.47 -3.48
N ALA A 134 6.45 3.60 -3.55
CA ALA A 134 7.80 3.90 -3.07
C ALA A 134 8.43 5.06 -3.85
N TYR A 135 8.29 5.07 -5.17
CA TYR A 135 8.81 6.16 -6.00
C TYR A 135 8.08 7.49 -5.72
N ALA A 136 6.75 7.47 -5.60
CA ALA A 136 5.97 8.67 -5.28
C ALA A 136 6.36 9.23 -3.90
N ALA A 137 6.47 8.39 -2.87
CA ALA A 137 6.90 8.82 -1.54
C ALA A 137 8.32 9.40 -1.57
N TYR A 138 9.25 8.73 -2.24
CA TYR A 138 10.61 9.23 -2.47
C TYR A 138 10.62 10.61 -3.14
N ARG A 139 9.84 10.79 -4.22
CA ARG A 139 9.73 12.08 -4.92
C ARG A 139 9.15 13.16 -4.04
N ASN A 140 8.12 12.85 -3.25
CA ASN A 140 7.50 13.81 -2.32
C ASN A 140 8.49 14.30 -1.25
N VAL A 141 9.38 13.42 -0.77
CA VAL A 141 10.42 13.79 0.20
C VAL A 141 11.43 14.75 -0.42
N LEU A 142 11.93 14.44 -1.62
CA LEU A 142 12.85 15.33 -2.33
C LEU A 142 12.21 16.67 -2.70
N GLU A 143 10.95 16.66 -3.10
CA GLU A 143 10.20 17.87 -3.38
C GLU A 143 10.03 18.72 -2.11
N ALA A 144 9.70 18.10 -0.98
CA ALA A 144 9.62 18.82 0.30
C ALA A 144 10.98 19.39 0.73
N MET A 145 12.08 18.66 0.53
CA MET A 145 13.43 19.17 0.77
C MET A 145 13.72 20.39 -0.11
N ALA A 146 13.38 20.32 -1.40
CA ALA A 146 13.57 21.43 -2.34
C ALA A 146 12.77 22.67 -1.96
N HIS A 147 11.49 22.53 -1.59
CA HIS A 147 10.65 23.65 -1.11
C HIS A 147 11.15 24.27 0.19
N LEU A 148 11.89 23.52 0.99
CA LEU A 148 12.52 23.98 2.24
C LEU A 148 13.98 24.41 2.05
N GLU A 149 14.46 24.46 0.80
CA GLU A 149 15.84 24.83 0.45
C GLU A 149 16.91 23.94 1.14
N VAL A 150 16.58 22.66 1.37
CA VAL A 150 17.47 21.67 1.97
C VAL A 150 18.03 20.74 0.89
N ALA A 151 19.36 20.59 0.85
CA ALA A 151 20.01 19.62 -0.04
C ALA A 151 19.87 18.18 0.51
N PRO A 152 19.62 17.15 -0.32
CA PRO A 152 19.52 15.77 0.15
C PRO A 152 20.81 15.23 0.77
N ALA A 153 21.97 15.60 0.23
CA ALA A 153 23.28 15.15 0.72
C ALA A 153 23.49 15.51 2.19
N ASP A 154 23.94 14.54 2.98
CA ASP A 154 24.17 14.63 4.43
C ASP A 154 22.93 14.97 5.31
N THR A 155 21.76 15.14 4.70
CA THR A 155 20.50 15.34 5.43
C THR A 155 20.04 14.05 6.09
N GLU A 156 19.67 14.11 7.36
CA GLU A 156 19.16 12.95 8.09
C GLU A 156 17.66 12.73 7.79
N VAL A 157 17.32 11.50 7.38
CA VAL A 157 15.94 11.08 7.07
C VAL A 157 15.60 9.82 7.85
N ALA A 158 14.48 9.87 8.58
CA ALA A 158 13.92 8.70 9.24
C ALA A 158 12.99 7.93 8.28
N VAL A 159 13.32 6.68 7.99
CA VAL A 159 12.51 5.78 7.17
C VAL A 159 11.85 4.76 8.09
N VAL A 160 10.53 4.84 8.23
CA VAL A 160 9.73 4.07 9.18
C VAL A 160 9.06 2.88 8.50
N GLY A 161 9.22 1.69 9.08
CA GLY A 161 8.70 0.43 8.53
C GLY A 161 9.75 -0.38 7.77
N TYR A 162 11.04 -0.18 8.04
CA TYR A 162 12.12 -1.00 7.47
C TYR A 162 12.11 -2.42 8.08
N PRO A 163 12.43 -3.50 7.32
CA PRO A 163 12.79 -3.59 5.90
C PRO A 163 11.58 -3.86 4.98
N GLY A 164 10.42 -3.24 5.23
CA GLY A 164 9.24 -3.37 4.37
C GLY A 164 9.53 -3.02 2.91
N SER A 165 8.79 -3.61 1.96
CA SER A 165 9.11 -3.50 0.52
C SER A 165 9.14 -2.06 0.00
N ILE A 166 8.29 -1.19 0.54
CA ILE A 166 8.26 0.25 0.19
C ILE A 166 9.44 0.97 0.87
N ALA A 167 9.59 0.81 2.19
CA ALA A 167 10.66 1.42 2.98
C ALA A 167 12.06 1.04 2.48
N LEU A 168 12.28 -0.22 2.09
CA LEU A 168 13.56 -0.69 1.54
C LEU A 168 13.93 0.01 0.24
N VAL A 169 12.96 0.21 -0.67
CA VAL A 169 13.21 0.93 -1.93
C VAL A 169 13.48 2.41 -1.66
N ILE A 170 12.70 3.03 -0.78
CA ILE A 170 12.91 4.43 -0.37
C ILE A 170 14.30 4.61 0.25
N ALA A 171 14.72 3.71 1.14
CA ALA A 171 16.06 3.73 1.74
C ALA A 171 17.16 3.65 0.67
N LYS A 172 17.04 2.76 -0.31
CA LYS A 172 18.00 2.66 -1.42
C LYS A 172 18.06 3.93 -2.27
N LEU A 173 16.91 4.55 -2.54
CA LEU A 173 16.84 5.75 -3.36
C LEU A 173 17.42 6.97 -2.61
N LEU A 174 17.04 7.18 -1.35
CA LEU A 174 17.56 8.29 -0.54
C LEU A 174 19.05 8.16 -0.23
N ALA A 175 19.56 6.95 0.03
CA ALA A 175 21.00 6.73 0.21
C ALA A 175 21.81 7.07 -1.06
N ARG A 176 21.22 6.93 -2.26
CA ARG A 176 21.86 7.33 -3.52
C ARG A 176 21.92 8.85 -3.71
N GLU A 177 21.01 9.58 -3.08
CA GLU A 177 21.02 11.05 -3.02
C GLU A 177 21.97 11.57 -1.92
N GLY A 178 22.62 10.67 -1.17
CA GLY A 178 23.58 11.01 -0.11
C GLY A 178 22.95 11.29 1.25
N CYS A 179 21.66 10.96 1.46
CA CYS A 179 21.02 11.14 2.76
C CYS A 179 21.60 10.19 3.81
N ARG A 180 21.72 10.66 5.06
CA ARG A 180 21.98 9.81 6.23
C ARG A 180 20.64 9.23 6.70
N LEU A 181 20.55 7.91 6.83
CA LEU A 181 19.28 7.23 7.06
C LEU A 181 19.17 6.67 8.47
N ARG A 182 18.07 6.98 9.13
CA ARG A 182 17.60 6.23 10.30
C ARG A 182 16.51 5.26 9.88
N LEU A 183 16.86 3.99 9.84
CA LEU A 183 15.95 2.93 9.45
C LEU A 183 15.25 2.40 10.70
N VAL A 184 14.01 2.83 10.87
CA VAL A 184 13.17 2.43 12.00
C VAL A 184 12.51 1.11 11.65
N HIS A 185 12.91 0.06 12.38
CA HIS A 185 12.41 -1.29 12.21
C HIS A 185 11.62 -1.74 13.44
N ARG A 186 10.92 -2.86 13.30
CA ARG A 186 10.27 -3.55 14.43
C ARG A 186 11.04 -4.83 14.74
N GLY A 187 11.08 -5.21 16.01
CA GLY A 187 11.73 -6.46 16.45
C GLY A 187 13.03 -6.21 17.21
N SER A 188 13.81 -7.27 17.40
CA SER A 188 15.05 -7.21 18.17
C SER A 188 16.18 -6.51 17.40
N VAL A 189 17.22 -6.09 18.12
CA VAL A 189 18.41 -5.46 17.52
C VAL A 189 19.10 -6.40 16.53
N GLU A 190 19.11 -7.70 16.81
CA GLU A 190 19.68 -8.73 15.95
C GLU A 190 18.92 -8.81 14.62
N GLN A 191 17.58 -8.82 14.65
CA GLN A 191 16.74 -8.80 13.46
C GLN A 191 16.96 -7.53 12.64
N GLY A 192 17.11 -6.39 13.31
CA GLY A 192 17.54 -5.14 12.70
C GLY A 192 18.87 -5.32 11.97
N ARG A 193 19.90 -5.82 12.65
CA ARG A 193 21.25 -5.99 12.08
C ARG A 193 21.26 -6.92 10.87
N GLU A 194 20.53 -8.04 10.92
CA GLU A 194 20.39 -8.95 9.79
C GLU A 194 19.75 -8.27 8.59
N SER A 195 18.81 -7.34 8.82
CA SER A 195 18.15 -6.60 7.76
C SER A 195 19.06 -5.62 7.01
N LEU A 196 20.28 -5.32 7.48
CA LEU A 196 21.27 -4.58 6.68
C LEU A 196 21.67 -5.33 5.41
N ALA A 197 21.59 -6.67 5.40
CA ALA A 197 21.92 -7.48 4.24
C ALA A 197 21.03 -7.18 3.02
N TYR A 198 19.87 -6.54 3.21
CA TYR A 198 19.00 -6.11 2.10
C TYR A 198 19.49 -4.84 1.38
N LEU A 199 20.48 -4.15 1.96
CA LEU A 199 21.13 -2.96 1.39
C LEU A 199 22.54 -3.30 0.88
N PRO A 200 22.98 -2.67 -0.23
CA PRO A 200 24.37 -2.75 -0.68
C PRO A 200 25.35 -2.29 0.42
N ALA A 201 26.51 -2.94 0.50
CA ALA A 201 27.49 -2.71 1.56
C ALA A 201 28.03 -1.26 1.57
N GLU A 202 28.16 -0.65 0.39
CA GLU A 202 28.57 0.74 0.22
C GLU A 202 27.62 1.76 0.87
N MET A 203 26.35 1.38 1.10
CA MET A 203 25.35 2.23 1.76
C MET A 203 25.37 2.10 3.28
N HIS A 204 26.02 1.07 3.85
CA HIS A 204 25.96 0.78 5.29
C HIS A 204 26.53 1.92 6.14
N GLY A 205 27.53 2.65 5.63
CA GLY A 205 28.11 3.81 6.33
C GLY A 205 27.10 4.95 6.58
N GLN A 206 26.12 5.11 5.69
CA GLN A 206 25.09 6.15 5.73
C GLN A 206 23.89 5.75 6.60
N VAL A 207 23.83 4.50 7.05
CA VAL A 207 22.65 3.91 7.69
C VAL A 207 22.87 3.72 9.19
N ARG A 208 21.85 4.04 9.97
CA ARG A 208 21.71 3.65 11.38
C ARG A 208 20.37 2.96 11.55
N LEU A 209 20.38 1.78 12.15
CA LEU A 209 19.17 1.06 12.50
C LEU A 209 18.72 1.46 13.90
N THR A 210 17.41 1.54 14.09
CA THR A 210 16.82 1.72 15.41
C THR A 210 15.49 0.98 15.48
N ALA A 211 15.21 0.40 16.65
CA ALA A 211 13.89 -0.13 16.98
C ALA A 211 13.02 0.92 17.68
N ASP A 212 13.60 2.09 17.97
CA ASP A 212 12.99 3.16 18.74
C ASP A 212 12.88 4.44 17.90
N ILE A 213 11.64 4.81 17.59
CA ILE A 213 11.32 6.05 16.86
C ILE A 213 11.69 7.29 17.67
N ASP A 214 11.74 7.19 19.00
CA ASP A 214 11.95 8.35 19.87
C ASP A 214 13.29 9.02 19.63
N SER A 215 14.33 8.21 19.45
CA SER A 215 15.67 8.67 19.06
C SER A 215 15.66 9.54 17.79
N CYS A 216 14.70 9.34 16.88
CA CYS A 216 14.63 10.08 15.62
C CYS A 216 14.02 11.48 15.79
N TYR A 217 13.23 11.75 16.83
CA TYR A 217 12.62 13.08 17.03
C TYR A 217 13.64 14.17 17.34
N GLU A 218 14.78 13.81 17.92
CA GLU A 218 15.83 14.77 18.31
C GLU A 218 16.66 15.29 17.14
N THR A 219 16.62 14.61 15.99
CA THR A 219 17.69 14.70 14.99
C THR A 219 17.20 14.66 13.55
N ALA A 220 16.13 13.90 13.27
CA ALA A 220 15.53 13.87 11.94
C ALA A 220 14.53 15.02 11.78
N ARG A 221 14.57 15.66 10.60
CA ARG A 221 13.55 16.65 10.17
C ARG A 221 12.61 16.07 9.12
N PHE A 222 13.05 15.05 8.39
CA PHE A 222 12.28 14.41 7.34
C PHE A 222 11.97 12.97 7.73
N TYR A 223 10.70 12.60 7.64
CA TYR A 223 10.20 11.27 7.94
C TYR A 223 9.48 10.71 6.72
N VAL A 224 9.72 9.44 6.44
CA VAL A 224 9.00 8.70 5.40
C VAL A 224 8.45 7.44 6.03
N ALA A 225 7.13 7.35 6.10
CA ALA A 225 6.45 6.31 6.84
C ALA A 225 5.79 5.32 5.86
N ALA A 226 6.05 4.04 6.02
CA ALA A 226 5.51 3.00 5.15
C ALA A 226 5.23 1.71 5.94
N THR A 227 4.69 1.83 7.16
CA THR A 227 4.36 0.66 7.97
C THR A 227 3.06 -0.01 7.51
N SER A 228 2.92 -1.29 7.87
CA SER A 228 1.68 -2.03 7.64
C SER A 228 0.70 -1.97 8.82
N SER A 229 1.14 -1.45 9.96
CA SER A 229 0.33 -1.37 11.19
C SER A 229 -0.22 0.04 11.46
N GLY A 230 0.46 1.07 10.97
CA GLY A 230 0.18 2.46 11.34
C GLY A 230 0.54 2.78 12.80
N GLY A 231 0.30 4.03 13.19
CA GLY A 231 0.41 4.52 14.57
C GLY A 231 1.81 4.49 15.19
N VAL A 232 2.86 4.74 14.40
CA VAL A 232 4.26 4.76 14.89
C VAL A 232 4.76 6.18 15.17
N ILE A 233 4.32 7.18 14.41
CA ILE A 233 4.83 8.55 14.53
C ILE A 233 3.90 9.35 15.45
N ASP A 234 4.47 9.99 16.47
CA ASP A 234 3.77 10.93 17.34
C ASP A 234 3.91 12.36 16.78
N PRO A 235 2.82 12.98 16.27
CA PRO A 235 2.88 14.33 15.71
C PRO A 235 3.32 15.40 16.71
N TYR A 236 3.07 15.20 18.01
CA TYR A 236 3.36 16.20 19.05
C TYR A 236 4.85 16.23 19.44
N ARG A 237 5.62 15.23 19.02
CA ARG A 237 7.06 15.14 19.27
C ARG A 237 7.91 15.60 18.10
N LEU A 238 7.29 15.88 16.95
CA LEU A 238 7.98 16.39 15.79
C LEU A 238 8.53 17.79 16.06
N ALA A 239 9.80 18.01 15.73
CA ALA A 239 10.38 19.34 15.78
C ALA A 239 9.67 20.29 14.80
N PRO A 240 9.53 21.59 15.11
CA PRO A 240 8.97 22.57 14.18
C PRO A 240 9.68 22.54 12.81
N GLY A 241 8.89 22.56 11.74
CA GLY A 241 9.41 22.48 10.38
C GLY A 241 9.79 21.06 9.94
N SER A 242 9.42 20.03 10.70
CA SER A 242 9.50 18.63 10.26
C SER A 242 8.50 18.33 9.15
N VAL A 243 8.87 17.43 8.25
CA VAL A 243 8.01 16.93 7.17
C VAL A 243 7.82 15.44 7.32
N VAL A 244 6.57 14.99 7.30
CA VAL A 244 6.21 13.56 7.30
C VAL A 244 5.53 13.22 5.97
N VAL A 245 6.16 12.35 5.19
CA VAL A 245 5.56 11.72 4.02
C VAL A 245 5.02 10.35 4.42
N ASP A 246 3.71 10.28 4.65
CA ASP A 246 3.03 9.06 5.07
C ASP A 246 2.49 8.28 3.87
N ALA A 247 3.14 7.16 3.57
CA ALA A 247 2.73 6.16 2.58
C ALA A 247 2.15 4.89 3.24
N ALA A 248 1.93 4.90 4.56
CA ALA A 248 1.43 3.77 5.31
C ALA A 248 -0.09 3.60 5.17
N LEU A 249 -0.54 2.36 5.27
CA LEU A 249 -1.96 2.03 5.31
C LEU A 249 -2.18 0.86 6.28
N PRO A 250 -2.73 1.09 7.50
CA PRO A 250 -3.22 2.37 8.05
C PRO A 250 -2.15 3.45 8.25
N ARG A 251 -2.59 4.72 8.42
CA ARG A 251 -1.71 5.89 8.57
C ARG A 251 -0.76 5.76 9.77
N ASP A 252 0.47 6.22 9.60
CA ASP A 252 1.52 6.14 10.62
C ASP A 252 1.44 7.21 11.72
N PRO A 253 1.06 8.47 11.44
CA PRO A 253 0.81 9.45 12.48
C PRO A 253 -0.30 8.99 13.45
N LEU A 254 -0.02 9.08 14.74
CA LEU A 254 -1.00 8.90 15.81
C LEU A 254 -2.12 9.95 15.66
N LYS A 255 -3.33 9.55 16.06
CA LYS A 255 -4.53 10.40 16.02
C LYS A 255 -4.60 11.34 17.20
#